data_AF-A0A661IZH2-F1
#
_entry.id   AF-A0A661IZH2-F1
#
_cell.length_a   1.000
_cell.length_b   1.000
_cell.length_c   1.000
_cell.angle_alpha   90.00
_cell.angle_beta   90.00
_cell.angle_gamma   90.00
#
_symmetry.space_group_name_H-M   'P 1'
#
loop_
_entity.id
_entity.type
_entity.pdbx_description
1 polymer ?
#
loop_
_entity_poly.entity_id
_entity_poly.type
_entity_poly.pdbx_seq_one_letter_code
_entity_poly.pdbx_strand_id
1 'polypeptide(L)'
;MVWKRIIGKIDLDELFGRFARAKVLVVGDLILDQFIWGKVERISPEAPVPVVEVEKESRLLGGAANVAHNIRTLGGQVEICGLLGGDSEGEELW
;
A
#
# COMPACT_ATOMS: atom_id res chain seq x y z
N MET A 1 -5.11 22.01 -21.94
CA MET A 1 -6.37 22.78 -21.97
C MET A 1 -7.64 21.95 -21.72
N VAL A 2 -7.65 20.63 -22.00
CA VAL A 2 -8.85 19.78 -21.76
C VAL A 2 -9.07 19.47 -20.27
N TRP A 3 -8.01 19.16 -19.52
CA TRP A 3 -8.08 18.81 -18.09
C TRP A 3 -8.69 19.90 -17.21
N LYS A 4 -8.31 21.17 -17.40
CA LYS A 4 -8.91 22.31 -16.68
C LYS A 4 -10.43 22.43 -16.91
N ARG A 5 -10.92 22.05 -18.10
CA ARG A 5 -12.34 22.13 -18.45
C ARG A 5 -13.18 20.99 -17.87
N ILE A 6 -12.56 19.84 -17.59
CA ILE A 6 -13.20 18.69 -16.93
C ILE A 6 -13.21 18.93 -15.41
N ILE A 7 -12.05 19.28 -14.83
CA ILE A 7 -11.93 19.52 -13.39
C ILE A 7 -12.80 20.70 -12.95
N GLY A 8 -12.89 21.78 -13.75
CA GLY A 8 -13.74 22.94 -13.42
C GLY A 8 -15.25 22.67 -13.45
N LYS A 9 -15.69 21.46 -13.82
CA LYS A 9 -17.10 21.03 -13.79
C LYS A 9 -17.38 20.00 -12.68
N ILE A 10 -16.36 19.55 -11.97
CA ILE A 10 -16.50 18.56 -10.90
C ILE A 10 -16.49 19.32 -9.59
N ASP A 11 -17.59 19.21 -8.84
CA ASP A 11 -17.59 19.58 -7.43
C ASP A 11 -16.80 18.51 -6.66
N LEU A 12 -15.60 18.88 -6.23
CA LEU A 12 -14.71 17.96 -5.51
C LEU A 12 -15.26 17.63 -4.13
N ASP A 13 -15.90 18.58 -3.45
CA ASP A 13 -16.46 18.36 -2.12
C ASP A 13 -17.63 17.38 -2.18
N GLU A 14 -18.50 17.54 -3.19
CA GLU A 14 -19.56 16.57 -3.46
C GLU A 14 -18.97 15.18 -3.79
N LEU A 15 -17.97 15.12 -4.68
CA LEU A 15 -17.35 13.86 -5.09
C LEU A 15 -16.72 13.14 -3.89
N PHE A 16 -15.93 13.84 -3.08
CA PHE A 16 -15.32 13.26 -1.89
C PHE A 16 -16.37 12.87 -0.84
N GLY A 17 -17.43 13.67 -0.68
CA GLY A 17 -18.57 13.34 0.19
C GLY A 17 -19.29 12.04 -0.18
N ARG A 18 -19.17 11.57 -1.43
CA ARG A 18 -19.77 10.29 -1.86
C ARG A 18 -19.01 9.08 -1.36
N PHE A 19 -17.71 9.16 -1.08
CA PHE A 19 -16.94 8.01 -0.61
C PHE A 19 -17.47 7.46 0.72
N ALA A 20 -17.94 8.33 1.63
CA ALA A 20 -18.53 7.93 2.91
C ALA A 20 -19.73 6.97 2.79
N ARG A 21 -20.39 6.95 1.63
CA ARG A 21 -21.53 6.07 1.33
C ARG A 21 -21.10 4.72 0.74
N ALA A 22 -19.86 4.61 0.27
CA ALA A 22 -19.35 3.37 -0.31
C ALA A 22 -19.08 2.35 0.80
N LYS A 23 -19.66 1.16 0.64
CA LYS A 23 -19.38 -0.03 1.45
C LYS A 23 -18.77 -1.08 0.55
N VAL A 24 -17.52 -1.46 0.82
CA VAL A 24 -16.74 -2.32 -0.06
C VAL A 24 -16.20 -3.50 0.74
N LEU A 25 -16.37 -4.72 0.22
CA LEU A 25 -15.63 -5.89 0.69
C LEU A 25 -14.45 -6.10 -0.26
N VAL A 26 -13.23 -6.03 0.28
CA VAL A 26 -12.02 -6.35 -0.47
C VAL A 26 -11.66 -7.81 -0.19
N VAL A 27 -11.59 -8.63 -1.24
CA VAL A 27 -11.18 -10.03 -1.15
C VAL A 27 -9.90 -10.22 -1.94
N GLY A 28 -8.85 -10.74 -1.30
CA GLY A 28 -7.59 -11.01 -2.00
C GLY A 28 -6.40 -11.20 -1.06
N ASP A 29 -5.21 -11.16 -1.66
CA ASP A 29 -3.96 -11.44 -0.96
C ASP A 29 -3.55 -10.27 -0.05
N LEU A 30 -3.31 -10.58 1.22
CA LEU A 30 -2.82 -9.65 2.22
C LEU A 30 -1.29 -9.74 2.23
N ILE A 31 -0.63 -8.63 1.94
CA ILE A 31 0.81 -8.57 1.72
C ILE A 31 1.36 -7.37 2.50
N LEU A 32 2.55 -7.53 3.06
CA LEU A 32 3.33 -6.44 3.63
C LEU A 32 4.49 -6.14 2.69
N ASP A 33 4.53 -4.91 2.17
CA ASP A 33 5.62 -4.44 1.33
C ASP A 33 6.77 -3.96 2.23
N GLN A 34 7.85 -4.73 2.28
CA GLN A 34 9.08 -4.38 3.01
C GLN A 34 10.11 -3.75 2.06
N PHE A 35 10.59 -2.57 2.43
CA PHE A 35 11.60 -1.83 1.71
C PHE A 35 12.87 -1.78 2.54
N ILE A 36 13.95 -2.35 1.99
CA ILE A 36 15.28 -2.30 2.58
C ILE A 36 16.08 -1.22 1.85
N TRP A 37 16.51 -0.21 2.60
CA TRP A 37 17.29 0.92 2.11
C TRP A 37 18.71 0.78 2.63
N GLY A 38 19.67 0.94 1.72
CA GLY A 38 21.07 0.81 2.06
C GLY A 38 21.98 1.23 0.92
N LYS A 39 23.28 1.18 1.18
CA LYS A 39 24.32 1.48 0.20
C LYS A 39 24.98 0.21 -0.29
N VAL A 40 25.52 0.27 -1.50
CA VAL A 40 26.29 -0.81 -2.10
C VAL A 40 27.68 -0.28 -2.39
N GLU A 41 28.66 -0.75 -1.63
CA GLU A 41 30.06 -0.30 -1.77
C GLU A 41 30.98 -1.40 -2.30
N ARG A 42 30.54 -2.66 -2.29
CA ARG A 42 31.37 -3.81 -2.72
C ARG A 42 30.56 -4.96 -3.30
N ILE A 43 31.28 -5.86 -3.98
CA ILE A 43 30.80 -7.16 -4.43
C ILE A 43 31.15 -8.23 -3.39
N SER A 44 30.31 -9.25 -3.25
CA SER A 44 30.57 -10.37 -2.36
C SER A 44 31.76 -11.22 -2.85
N PRO A 45 32.68 -11.66 -1.97
CA PRO A 45 33.71 -12.63 -2.34
C PRO A 45 33.15 -14.05 -2.55
N GLU A 46 31.93 -14.34 -2.09
CA GLU A 46 31.30 -15.67 -2.14
C GLU A 46 30.52 -15.91 -3.44
N ALA A 47 30.02 -14.83 -4.06
CA ALA A 47 29.27 -14.86 -5.31
C ALA A 47 29.31 -13.48 -5.99
N PRO A 48 29.16 -13.39 -7.33
CA PRO A 48 29.20 -12.12 -8.07
C PRO A 48 27.91 -11.30 -7.90
N VAL A 49 27.54 -10.99 -6.65
CA VAL A 49 26.36 -10.22 -6.26
C VAL A 49 26.76 -9.03 -5.37
N PRO A 50 26.04 -7.90 -5.43
CA PRO A 50 26.34 -6.76 -4.57
C PRO A 50 26.01 -7.04 -3.10
N VAL A 51 26.77 -6.43 -2.19
CA VAL A 51 26.45 -6.45 -0.75
C VAL A 51 25.77 -5.13 -0.39
N VAL A 52 24.56 -5.20 0.14
CA VAL A 52 23.81 -4.04 0.65
C VAL A 52 24.12 -3.87 2.13
N GLU A 53 24.71 -2.73 2.50
CA GLU A 53 24.79 -2.29 3.89
C GLU A 53 23.46 -1.60 4.24
N VAL A 54 22.63 -2.30 5.01
CA VAL A 54 21.28 -1.85 5.37
C VAL A 54 21.36 -0.67 6.34
N GLU A 55 20.78 0.46 5.96
CA GLU A 55 20.71 1.68 6.78
C GLU A 55 19.31 1.89 7.37
N LYS A 56 18.28 1.42 6.67
CA LYS A 56 16.88 1.62 7.07
C LYS A 56 15.98 0.55 6.48
N GLU A 57 14.93 0.21 7.22
CA GLU A 57 13.80 -0.55 6.71
C GLU A 57 12.50 0.26 6.82
N SER A 58 11.61 0.08 5.86
CA SER A 58 10.25 0.64 5.89
C SER A 58 9.27 -0.47 5.56
N ARG A 59 8.10 -0.48 6.19
CA ARG A 59 7.03 -1.44 5.92
C ARG A 59 5.76 -0.68 5.55
N LEU A 60 5.05 -1.16 4.54
CA LEU A 60 3.80 -0.58 4.05
C LEU A 60 2.80 -1.69 3.75
N LEU A 61 1.50 -1.35 3.80
CA LEU A 61 0.46 -2.27 3.36
C LEU A 61 0.59 -2.49 1.84
N GLY A 62 0.61 -3.75 1.43
CA GLY A 62 0.64 -4.20 0.04
C GLY A 62 -0.66 -4.90 -0.36
N GLY A 63 -0.78 -5.27 -1.63
CA GLY A 63 -1.88 -6.09 -2.13
C GLY A 63 -3.29 -5.56 -1.76
N ALA A 64 -4.15 -6.47 -1.31
CA ALA A 64 -5.52 -6.16 -0.88
C ALA A 64 -5.55 -5.25 0.37
N ALA A 65 -4.54 -5.32 1.24
CA ALA A 65 -4.43 -4.45 2.41
C ALA A 65 -4.24 -2.98 2.01
N ASN A 66 -3.43 -2.70 0.97
CA ASN A 66 -3.28 -1.35 0.42
C ASN A 66 -4.58 -0.83 -0.21
N VAL A 67 -5.31 -1.69 -0.93
CA VAL A 67 -6.61 -1.32 -1.54
C VAL A 67 -7.60 -0.91 -0.44
N ALA A 68 -7.70 -1.72 0.61
CA ALA A 68 -8.56 -1.41 1.75
C ALA A 68 -8.14 -0.11 2.46
N HIS A 69 -6.83 0.08 2.67
CA HIS A 69 -6.28 1.30 3.24
C HIS A 69 -6.68 2.54 2.44
N ASN A 70 -6.56 2.51 1.11
CA ASN A 70 -6.95 3.64 0.25
C ASN A 70 -8.44 3.95 0.32
N ILE A 71 -9.32 2.92 0.31
CA ILE A 71 -10.77 3.13 0.45
C ILE A 71 -11.09 3.79 1.79
N ARG A 72 -10.45 3.32 2.86
CA ARG A 72 -10.64 3.87 4.21
C ARG A 72 -10.16 5.31 4.32
N THR A 73 -8.98 5.63 3.78
CA THR A 73 -8.40 6.98 3.77
C THR A 73 -9.24 7.98 2.99
N LEU A 74 -9.94 7.53 1.93
CA LEU A 74 -10.91 8.34 1.19
C LEU A 74 -12.25 8.52 1.91
N GLY A 75 -12.43 7.95 3.10
CA GLY A 75 -13.65 8.04 3.92
C GLY A 75 -14.66 6.92 3.69
N GLY A 76 -14.36 5.94 2.84
CA GLY A 76 -15.20 4.78 2.61
C GLY A 76 -15.27 3.81 3.79
N GLN A 77 -16.29 2.96 3.76
CA GLN A 77 -16.43 1.82 4.66
C GLN A 77 -15.90 0.58 3.94
N VAL A 78 -14.97 -0.12 4.56
CA VAL A 78 -14.31 -1.27 3.97
C VAL A 78 -14.20 -2.41 4.97
N GLU A 79 -14.51 -3.60 4.49
CA GLU A 79 -14.22 -4.87 5.15
C GLU A 79 -13.20 -5.61 4.30
N ILE A 80 -12.37 -6.45 4.93
CA ILE A 80 -11.32 -7.19 4.24
C ILE A 80 -11.45 -8.69 4.51
N CYS A 81 -11.24 -9.49 3.47
CA CYS A 81 -11.24 -10.94 3.54
C CYS A 81 -10.01 -11.48 2.80
N GLY A 82 -9.17 -12.19 3.52
CA GLY A 82 -7.95 -12.79 2.99
C GLY A 82 -7.37 -13.77 4.01
N LEU A 83 -6.20 -14.30 3.68
CA LEU A 83 -5.45 -15.16 4.59
C LEU A 83 -4.19 -14.42 5.06
N LEU A 84 -3.86 -14.60 6.33
CA LEU A 84 -2.61 -14.15 6.93
C LEU A 84 -1.81 -15.38 7.41
N GLY A 85 -0.49 -15.26 7.35
CA GLY A 85 0.42 -16.20 8.01
C GLY A 85 0.32 -16.08 9.52
N GLY A 86 0.78 -17.11 10.23
CA GLY A 86 0.97 -17.10 11.69
C GLY A 86 2.39 -16.66 12.08
N ASP A 87 3.00 -15.80 11.26
CA ASP A 87 4.35 -15.27 11.43
C ASP A 87 4.30 -13.79 11.82
N SER A 88 5.47 -13.18 12.06
CA SER A 88 5.59 -11.79 12.50
C SER A 88 4.94 -10.80 11.52
N GLU A 89 5.05 -11.07 10.24
CA GLU A 89 4.51 -10.24 9.16
C GLU A 89 2.98 -10.34 9.12
N GLY A 90 2.43 -11.54 9.36
CA GLY A 90 1.01 -11.74 9.55
C GLY A 90 0.46 -11.02 10.79
N GLU A 91 1.19 -11.05 11.91
CA GLU A 91 0.84 -10.30 13.13
C GLU A 91 0.87 -8.78 12.93
N GLU A 92 1.81 -8.26 12.13
CA GLU A 92 1.89 -6.83 11.84
C GLU A 92 0.75 -6.34 10.93
N LEU A 93 0.18 -7.22 10.11
CA LEU A 93 -0.96 -6.92 9.25
C LEU A 93 -2.32 -6.95 9.95
N TRP A 94 -2.39 -7.44 11.21
CA TRP A 94 -3.63 -7.57 11.98
C TRP A 94 -3.88 -6.37 12.91
#